data_AF-A0A976P7P5-F1
#
_entry.id   AF-A0A976P7P5-F1
#
_cell.length_a   1.000
_cell.length_b   1.000
_cell.length_c   1.000
_cell.angle_alpha   90.00
_cell.angle_beta   90.00
_cell.angle_gamma   90.00
#
_symmetry.space_group_name_H-M   'P 1'
#
loop_
_entity.id
_entity.type
_entity.pdbx_description
1 polymer ?
#
loop_
_entity_poly.entity_id
_entity_poly.type
_entity_poly.pdbx_seq_one_letter_code
_entity_poly.pdbx_strand_id
1 'polypeptide(L)'
;MIVDMMGDHFLEVARHLRDAQKNHPEDFRSVAEQLKIGIRKAYNLAQISRTFEDLEVPIERLRRIGWTKLALLSPYVDERNIDSLLAKAAGSTAHELKMYLRGNEFDPDGKTIVLHLDSAQYAVFERALLAAGAIPHSRGLLNKEAVLTELLDRVVSN
;
A
#
# COMPACT_ATOMS: atom_id res chain seq x y z
N MET A 1 -3.05 3.68 -24.15
CA MET A 1 -2.44 4.71 -23.29
C MET A 1 -3.54 5.54 -22.63
N ILE A 2 -3.99 5.13 -21.45
CA ILE A 2 -4.90 5.90 -20.54
C ILE A 2 -4.34 5.88 -19.11
N VAL A 3 -3.50 4.88 -18.81
CA VAL A 3 -2.87 4.66 -17.50
C VAL A 3 -1.90 5.78 -17.11
N ASP A 4 -1.32 6.51 -18.07
CA ASP A 4 -0.29 7.53 -17.82
C ASP A 4 -0.88 8.94 -17.56
N MET A 5 -1.99 9.32 -18.22
CA MET A 5 -2.66 10.62 -17.97
C MET A 5 -3.33 10.71 -16.59
N MET A 6 -3.66 9.59 -15.96
CA MET A 6 -4.18 9.58 -14.58
C MET A 6 -3.09 9.84 -13.54
N GLY A 7 -1.81 9.67 -13.88
CA GLY A 7 -0.68 9.86 -12.97
C GLY A 7 -0.55 11.29 -12.47
N ASP A 8 -0.76 12.26 -13.35
CA ASP A 8 -0.59 13.69 -13.03
C ASP A 8 -1.90 14.38 -12.61
N HIS A 9 -3.05 13.84 -13.04
CA HIS A 9 -4.38 14.41 -12.79
C HIS A 9 -5.18 13.72 -11.67
N PHE A 10 -4.59 12.79 -10.91
CA PHE A 10 -5.34 12.07 -9.87
C PHE A 10 -5.91 12.98 -8.77
N LEU A 11 -5.32 14.15 -8.53
CA LEU A 11 -5.80 15.11 -7.52
C LEU A 11 -7.10 15.80 -7.95
N GLU A 12 -7.29 16.03 -9.25
CA GLU A 12 -8.55 16.57 -9.78
C GLU A 12 -9.67 15.52 -9.66
N VAL A 13 -9.36 14.28 -10.04
CA VAL A 13 -10.24 13.12 -9.85
C VAL A 13 -10.59 12.93 -8.38
N ALA A 14 -9.61 13.05 -7.49
CA ALA A 14 -9.79 12.95 -6.04
C ALA A 14 -10.74 14.02 -5.50
N ARG A 15 -10.67 15.26 -6.02
CA ARG A 15 -11.60 16.35 -5.68
C ARG A 15 -13.01 16.02 -6.14
N HIS A 16 -13.20 15.62 -7.39
CA HIS A 16 -14.52 15.24 -7.92
C HIS A 16 -15.14 14.08 -7.12
N LEU A 17 -14.35 13.07 -6.77
CA LEU A 17 -14.82 11.94 -5.96
C LEU A 17 -15.19 12.39 -4.54
N ARG A 18 -14.41 13.27 -3.92
CA ARG A 18 -14.75 13.85 -2.60
C ARG A 18 -16.06 14.64 -2.66
N ASP A 19 -16.26 15.44 -3.70
CA ASP A 19 -17.46 16.26 -3.87
C ASP A 19 -18.70 15.37 -4.07
N ALA A 20 -18.59 14.33 -4.91
CA ALA A 20 -19.64 13.31 -5.05
C ALA A 20 -19.92 12.64 -3.70
N GLN A 21 -18.88 12.23 -2.96
CA GLN A 21 -19.05 11.59 -1.65
C GLN A 21 -19.73 12.51 -0.62
N LYS A 22 -19.47 13.82 -0.68
CA LYS A 22 -19.99 14.80 0.28
C LYS A 22 -21.42 15.22 -0.05
N ASN A 23 -21.73 15.45 -1.32
CA ASN A 23 -22.98 16.09 -1.76
C ASN A 23 -23.99 15.10 -2.35
N HIS A 24 -23.52 14.00 -2.94
CA HIS A 24 -24.32 12.96 -3.62
C HIS A 24 -23.80 11.54 -3.30
N PRO A 25 -23.77 11.14 -2.02
CA PRO A 25 -23.14 9.89 -1.59
C PRO A 25 -23.72 8.64 -2.27
N GLU A 26 -25.01 8.65 -2.62
CA GLU A 26 -25.71 7.63 -3.39
C GLU A 26 -25.13 7.42 -4.80
N ASP A 27 -24.60 8.48 -5.40
CA ASP A 27 -24.01 8.46 -6.74
C ASP A 27 -22.51 8.13 -6.74
N PHE A 28 -21.88 8.04 -5.57
CA PHE A 28 -20.43 7.86 -5.48
C PHE A 28 -19.93 6.64 -6.28
N ARG A 29 -20.66 5.52 -6.22
CA ARG A 29 -20.29 4.31 -6.97
C ARG A 29 -20.45 4.50 -8.48
N SER A 30 -21.55 5.11 -8.93
CA SER A 30 -21.78 5.34 -10.37
C SER A 30 -20.76 6.31 -10.95
N VAL A 31 -20.39 7.36 -10.19
CA VAL A 31 -19.30 8.29 -10.54
C VAL A 31 -17.96 7.55 -10.67
N ALA A 32 -17.61 6.68 -9.72
CA ALA A 32 -16.39 5.88 -9.80
C ALA A 32 -16.36 4.96 -11.03
N GLU A 33 -17.50 4.36 -11.38
CA GLU A 33 -17.66 3.51 -12.56
C GLU A 33 -17.51 4.31 -13.86
N GLN A 34 -18.13 5.49 -13.96
CA GLN A 34 -18.00 6.40 -15.11
C GLN A 34 -16.54 6.85 -15.32
N LEU A 35 -15.82 7.09 -14.24
CA LEU A 35 -14.38 7.41 -14.25
C LEU A 35 -13.49 6.18 -14.51
N LYS A 36 -14.07 4.97 -14.61
CA LYS A 36 -13.37 3.69 -14.79
C LYS A 36 -12.37 3.41 -13.67
N ILE A 37 -12.73 3.77 -12.43
CA ILE A 37 -11.92 3.60 -11.24
C ILE A 37 -12.54 2.52 -10.36
N GLY A 38 -11.76 1.50 -10.01
CA GLY A 38 -12.19 0.50 -9.04
C GLY A 38 -12.57 1.13 -7.71
N ILE A 39 -13.67 0.67 -7.10
CA ILE A 39 -14.30 1.32 -5.93
C ILE A 39 -13.33 1.60 -4.77
N ARG A 40 -12.41 0.66 -4.49
CA ARG A 40 -11.38 0.83 -3.45
C ARG A 40 -10.45 2.02 -3.73
N LYS A 41 -10.03 2.17 -4.99
CA LYS A 41 -9.19 3.31 -5.40
C LYS A 41 -9.98 4.61 -5.31
N ALA A 42 -11.26 4.61 -5.65
CA ALA A 42 -12.10 5.80 -5.55
C ALA A 42 -12.20 6.32 -4.11
N TYR A 43 -12.43 5.43 -3.14
CA TYR A 43 -12.43 5.81 -1.71
C TYR A 43 -11.08 6.37 -1.26
N ASN A 44 -9.96 5.73 -1.65
CA ASN A 44 -8.63 6.26 -1.33
C ASN A 44 -8.39 7.65 -1.91
N LEU A 45 -8.81 7.90 -3.15
CA LEU A 45 -8.67 9.21 -3.79
C LEU A 45 -9.51 10.28 -3.08
N ALA A 46 -10.78 9.99 -2.77
CA ALA A 46 -11.62 10.90 -2.00
C ALA A 46 -11.02 11.23 -0.62
N GLN A 47 -10.42 10.23 0.04
CA GLN A 47 -9.71 10.43 1.30
C GLN A 47 -8.47 11.31 1.13
N ILE A 48 -7.64 11.08 0.10
CA ILE A 48 -6.48 11.94 -0.20
C ILE A 48 -6.91 13.40 -0.35
N SER A 49 -7.93 13.67 -1.16
CA SER A 49 -8.43 15.04 -1.35
C SER A 49 -8.79 15.68 -0.03
N ARG A 50 -9.59 14.98 0.80
CA ARG A 50 -10.03 15.47 2.11
C ARG A 50 -8.86 15.75 3.04
N THR A 51 -7.91 14.83 3.13
CA THR A 51 -6.79 14.92 4.08
C THR A 51 -5.83 16.04 3.73
N PHE A 52 -5.47 16.20 2.45
CA PHE A 52 -4.40 17.13 2.06
C PHE A 52 -4.92 18.52 1.67
N GLU A 53 -6.21 18.69 1.40
CA GLU A 53 -6.83 20.02 1.19
C GLU A 53 -6.74 20.86 2.47
N ASP A 54 -7.00 20.25 3.63
CA ASP A 54 -6.97 20.93 4.93
C ASP A 54 -5.53 21.26 5.42
N LEU A 55 -4.50 20.63 4.82
CA LEU A 55 -3.10 20.75 5.23
C LEU A 55 -2.28 21.73 4.37
N GLU A 56 -2.92 22.45 3.45
CA GLU A 56 -2.32 23.49 2.58
C GLU A 56 -1.02 23.08 1.84
N VAL A 57 -0.85 21.78 1.57
CA VAL A 57 0.37 21.28 0.91
C VAL A 57 0.37 21.67 -0.58
N PRO A 58 1.51 22.17 -1.13
CA PRO A 58 1.60 22.46 -2.55
C PRO A 58 1.24 21.26 -3.42
N ILE A 59 0.29 21.45 -4.34
CA ILE A 59 -0.23 20.41 -5.24
C ILE A 59 0.90 19.67 -5.98
N GLU A 60 1.93 20.39 -6.43
CA GLU A 60 3.07 19.81 -7.13
C GLU A 60 3.87 18.82 -6.27
N ARG A 61 3.94 19.05 -4.95
CA ARG A 61 4.59 18.11 -4.03
C ARG A 61 3.77 16.83 -3.93
N LEU A 62 2.45 16.94 -3.80
CA LEU A 62 1.55 15.78 -3.77
C LEU A 62 1.61 14.98 -5.07
N ARG A 63 1.65 15.65 -6.23
CA ARG A 63 1.80 15.00 -7.54
C ARG A 63 3.06 14.13 -7.61
N ARG A 64 4.22 14.68 -7.23
CA ARG A 64 5.50 13.94 -7.23
C ARG A 64 5.50 12.71 -6.33
N ILE A 65 4.77 12.74 -5.21
CA ILE A 65 4.65 11.58 -4.30
C ILE A 65 3.78 10.48 -4.90
N GLY A 66 2.71 10.86 -5.61
CA GLY A 66 1.78 9.95 -6.27
C GLY A 66 0.75 9.34 -5.32
N TRP A 67 -0.43 9.04 -5.88
CA TRP A 67 -1.62 8.66 -5.11
C TRP A 67 -1.42 7.43 -4.21
N THR A 68 -0.60 6.44 -4.60
CA THR A 68 -0.42 5.22 -3.81
C THR A 68 0.24 5.50 -2.47
N LYS A 69 1.29 6.33 -2.45
CA LYS A 69 1.97 6.70 -1.21
C LYS A 69 1.12 7.68 -0.38
N LEU A 70 0.44 8.62 -1.03
CA LEU A 70 -0.49 9.52 -0.34
C LEU A 70 -1.63 8.76 0.34
N ALA A 71 -2.21 7.75 -0.31
CA ALA A 71 -3.24 6.91 0.30
C ALA A 71 -2.73 6.15 1.54
N LEU A 72 -1.46 5.74 1.55
CA LEU A 72 -0.84 5.12 2.73
C LEU A 72 -0.65 6.12 3.87
N LEU A 73 -0.31 7.37 3.54
CA LEU A 73 -0.10 8.45 4.51
C LEU A 73 -1.40 9.02 5.09
N SER A 74 -2.48 9.06 4.32
CA SER A 74 -3.74 9.73 4.69
C SER A 74 -4.28 9.39 6.10
N PRO A 75 -4.15 8.17 6.64
CA PRO A 75 -4.58 7.85 8.01
C PRO A 75 -3.65 8.37 9.13
N TYR A 76 -2.44 8.83 8.81
CA TYR A 76 -1.38 9.13 9.78
C TYR A 76 -0.96 10.61 9.80
N VAL A 77 -1.23 11.34 8.71
CA VAL A 77 -0.77 12.73 8.55
C VAL A 77 -1.62 13.70 9.36
N ASP A 78 -0.96 14.70 9.95
CA ASP A 78 -1.52 15.88 10.57
C ASP A 78 -0.61 17.10 10.30
N GLU A 79 -1.03 18.30 10.73
CA GLU A 79 -0.28 19.55 10.55
C GLU A 79 1.15 19.52 11.13
N ARG A 80 1.42 18.65 12.11
CA ARG A 80 2.71 18.59 12.83
C ARG A 80 3.70 17.67 12.14
N ASN A 81 3.21 16.65 11.43
CA ASN A 81 4.04 15.58 10.86
C ASN A 81 4.03 15.53 9.32
N ILE A 82 3.20 16.35 8.67
CA ILE A 82 2.99 16.34 7.23
C ILE A 82 4.31 16.47 6.44
N ASP A 83 5.18 17.38 6.85
CA ASP A 83 6.44 17.64 6.15
C ASP A 83 7.40 16.45 6.21
N SER A 84 7.54 15.85 7.40
CA SER A 84 8.44 14.71 7.61
C SER A 84 7.93 13.46 6.90
N LEU A 85 6.62 13.20 6.92
CA LEU A 85 6.00 12.07 6.24
C LEU A 85 6.05 12.19 4.72
N LEU A 86 5.84 13.39 4.17
CA LEU A 86 6.01 13.63 2.73
C LEU A 86 7.48 13.51 2.30
N ALA A 87 8.42 13.99 3.11
CA ALA A 87 9.85 13.81 2.84
C ALA A 87 10.23 12.31 2.85
N LYS A 88 9.74 11.54 3.82
CA LYS A 88 9.94 10.09 3.86
C LYS A 88 9.37 9.41 2.61
N ALA A 89 8.14 9.75 2.22
CA ALA A 89 7.50 9.18 1.05
C ALA A 89 8.22 9.53 -0.27
N ALA A 90 8.86 10.69 -0.36
CA ALA A 90 9.65 11.07 -1.54
C ALA A 90 10.86 10.14 -1.73
N GLY A 91 11.51 9.75 -0.64
CA GLY A 91 12.72 8.92 -0.64
C GLY A 91 12.49 7.42 -0.57
N SER A 92 11.24 6.94 -0.50
CA SER A 92 10.94 5.52 -0.30
C SER A 92 9.96 4.96 -1.34
N THR A 93 9.99 3.67 -1.62
CA THR A 93 8.92 2.99 -2.34
C THR A 93 7.63 2.93 -1.51
N ALA A 94 6.50 2.62 -2.12
CA ALA A 94 5.23 2.47 -1.39
C ALA A 94 5.27 1.29 -0.40
N HIS A 95 6.04 0.24 -0.70
CA HIS A 95 6.21 -0.90 0.20
C HIS A 95 7.00 -0.51 1.45
N GLU A 96 8.13 0.18 1.26
CA GLU A 96 8.99 0.69 2.34
C GLU A 96 8.23 1.64 3.26
N LEU A 97 7.47 2.57 2.66
CA LEU A 97 6.63 3.50 3.41
C LEU A 97 5.59 2.75 4.27
N LYS A 98 4.98 1.70 3.71
CA LYS A 98 4.01 0.87 4.42
C LYS A 98 4.64 0.12 5.60
N MET A 99 5.90 -0.32 5.50
CA MET A 99 6.60 -0.96 6.61
C MET A 99 6.93 0.05 7.71
N TYR A 100 7.47 1.21 7.33
CA TYR A 100 7.75 2.30 8.25
C TYR A 100 6.51 2.72 9.06
N LEU A 101 5.36 2.91 8.41
CA LEU A 101 4.11 3.30 9.08
C LEU A 101 3.52 2.23 10.01
N ARG A 102 3.97 0.97 9.89
CA ARG A 102 3.53 -0.15 10.74
C ARG A 102 4.39 -0.31 12.00
N GLY A 103 5.39 0.55 12.20
CA GLY A 103 6.31 0.46 13.33
C GLY A 103 7.30 -0.71 13.22
N ASN A 104 7.39 -1.35 12.04
CA ASN A 104 8.41 -2.35 11.77
C ASN A 104 9.65 -1.64 11.24
N GLU A 105 10.82 -1.96 11.80
CA GLU A 105 12.09 -1.50 11.24
C GLU A 105 12.21 -2.00 9.80
N PHE A 106 12.46 -1.08 8.89
CA PHE A 106 12.72 -1.39 7.50
C PHE A 106 14.20 -1.74 7.35
N ASP A 107 14.48 -2.96 6.90
CA ASP A 107 15.81 -3.38 6.47
C ASP A 107 16.02 -2.95 5.01
N PRO A 108 16.82 -1.90 4.73
CA PRO A 108 17.10 -1.43 3.37
C PRO A 108 17.84 -2.45 2.50
N ASP A 109 18.51 -3.42 3.14
CA ASP A 109 19.24 -4.49 2.45
C ASP A 109 18.38 -5.73 2.21
N GLY A 110 17.21 -5.80 2.86
CA GLY A 110 16.24 -6.86 2.72
C GLY A 110 15.85 -7.11 1.26
N LYS A 111 15.88 -8.39 0.84
CA LYS A 111 15.50 -8.81 -0.52
C LYS A 111 14.18 -9.56 -0.51
N THR A 112 13.32 -9.26 -1.49
CA THR A 112 12.10 -10.04 -1.74
C THR A 112 12.38 -11.11 -2.78
N ILE A 113 11.98 -12.34 -2.50
CA ILE A 113 12.07 -13.47 -3.42
C ILE A 113 10.65 -13.86 -3.85
N VAL A 114 10.46 -14.08 -5.15
CA VAL A 114 9.22 -14.63 -5.72
C VAL A 114 9.50 -16.05 -6.18
N LEU A 115 8.67 -17.01 -5.73
CA LEU A 115 8.74 -18.41 -6.13
C LEU A 115 7.44 -18.80 -6.85
N HIS A 116 7.58 -19.41 -8.03
CA HIS A 116 6.47 -20.00 -8.75
C HIS A 116 6.44 -21.50 -8.48
N LEU A 117 5.61 -21.91 -7.51
CA LEU A 117 5.47 -23.29 -7.10
C LEU A 117 4.23 -23.89 -7.76
N ASP A 118 4.34 -25.13 -8.24
CA ASP A 118 3.15 -25.92 -8.59
C ASP A 118 2.39 -26.36 -7.32
N SER A 119 1.19 -26.94 -7.50
CA SER A 119 0.34 -27.35 -6.38
C SER A 119 1.01 -28.36 -5.43
N ALA A 120 1.84 -29.27 -5.96
CA ALA A 120 2.52 -30.28 -5.15
C ALA A 120 3.68 -29.65 -4.36
N GLN A 121 4.46 -28.78 -5.00
CA GLN A 121 5.52 -28.00 -4.38
C GLN A 121 4.99 -27.08 -3.29
N TYR A 122 3.88 -26.37 -3.56
CA TYR A 122 3.24 -25.50 -2.57
C TYR A 122 2.73 -26.30 -1.36
N ALA A 123 2.15 -27.48 -1.56
CA ALA A 123 1.69 -28.34 -0.45
C ALA A 123 2.84 -28.85 0.43
N VAL A 124 4.03 -29.09 -0.13
CA VAL A 124 5.23 -29.41 0.65
C VAL A 124 5.72 -28.17 1.41
N PHE A 125 5.82 -27.03 0.74
CA PHE A 125 6.25 -25.76 1.32
C PHE A 125 5.36 -25.34 2.51
N GLU A 126 4.04 -25.36 2.33
CA GLU A 126 3.08 -25.00 3.37
C GLU A 126 3.17 -25.92 4.58
N ARG A 127 3.22 -27.25 4.37
CA ARG A 127 3.36 -28.21 5.48
C ARG A 127 4.67 -28.03 6.24
N ALA A 128 5.78 -27.78 5.54
CA ALA A 128 7.08 -27.57 6.18
C ALA A 128 7.06 -26.32 7.08
N LEU A 129 6.51 -25.21 6.58
CA LEU A 129 6.40 -23.98 7.35
C LEU A 129 5.45 -24.12 8.55
N LEU A 130 4.30 -24.78 8.37
CA LEU A 130 3.37 -25.03 9.48
C LEU A 130 4.02 -25.89 10.57
N ALA A 131 4.73 -26.96 10.18
CA ALA A 131 5.44 -27.83 11.11
C ALA A 131 6.55 -27.09 11.88
N ALA A 132 7.12 -26.04 11.29
CA ALA A 132 8.16 -25.23 11.89
C ALA A 132 7.64 -23.96 12.59
N GLY A 133 6.31 -23.81 12.73
CA GLY A 133 5.71 -22.76 13.58
C GLY A 133 5.07 -21.58 12.85
N ALA A 134 4.94 -21.65 11.53
CA ALA A 134 4.12 -20.68 10.80
C ALA A 134 2.63 -20.83 11.18
N ILE A 135 1.87 -19.74 11.14
CA ILE A 135 0.46 -19.72 11.59
C ILE A 135 -0.46 -19.48 10.39
N PRO A 136 -1.49 -20.30 10.16
CA PRO A 136 -2.50 -20.04 9.12
C PRO A 136 -3.17 -18.68 9.31
N HIS A 137 -3.26 -17.89 8.25
CA HIS A 137 -3.94 -16.59 8.28
C HIS A 137 -4.54 -16.22 6.92
N SER A 138 -5.86 -16.12 6.87
CA SER A 138 -6.63 -15.85 5.64
C SER A 138 -6.28 -16.85 4.53
N ARG A 139 -5.63 -16.40 3.44
CA ARG A 139 -5.20 -17.25 2.31
C ARG A 139 -3.68 -17.53 2.32
N GLY A 140 -3.00 -17.34 3.44
CA GLY A 140 -1.55 -17.52 3.55
C GLY A 140 -1.09 -17.85 4.97
N LEU A 141 0.19 -17.57 5.25
CA LEU A 141 0.86 -17.89 6.51
C LEU A 141 1.49 -16.64 7.15
N LEU A 142 1.39 -16.52 8.48
CA LEU A 142 2.17 -15.58 9.29
C LEU A 142 3.50 -16.21 9.71
N ASN A 143 4.49 -15.37 10.02
CA ASN A 143 5.85 -15.76 10.44
C ASN A 143 6.64 -16.60 9.43
N LYS A 144 6.18 -16.68 8.17
CA LYS A 144 6.78 -17.53 7.13
C LYS A 144 8.24 -17.18 6.84
N GLU A 145 8.62 -15.91 6.87
CA GLU A 145 10.00 -15.48 6.61
C GLU A 145 10.95 -15.99 7.71
N ALA A 146 10.61 -15.74 8.98
CA ALA A 146 11.41 -16.19 10.12
C ALA A 146 11.53 -17.72 10.15
N VAL A 147 10.42 -18.42 9.99
CA VAL A 147 10.38 -19.89 10.01
C VAL A 147 11.12 -20.50 8.82
N LEU A 148 11.02 -19.89 7.62
CA LEU A 148 11.79 -20.34 6.46
C LEU A 148 13.29 -20.17 6.70
N THR A 149 13.72 -19.05 7.27
CA THR A 149 15.13 -18.83 7.62
C THR A 149 15.62 -19.88 8.60
N GLU A 150 14.88 -20.17 9.67
CA GLU A 150 15.25 -21.24 10.62
C GLU A 150 15.38 -22.62 9.95
N LEU A 151 14.48 -22.94 9.01
CA LEU A 151 14.56 -24.19 8.25
C LEU A 151 15.80 -24.24 7.36
N LEU A 152 16.16 -23.13 6.71
CA LEU A 152 17.34 -23.03 5.86
C LEU A 152 18.62 -23.08 6.69
N ASP A 153 18.67 -22.40 7.84
CA ASP A 153 19.82 -22.40 8.75
C ASP A 153 20.15 -23.82 9.24
N ARG A 154 19.14 -24.67 9.49
CA ARG A 154 19.34 -26.08 9.85
C ARG A 154 19.98 -26.90 8.72
N VAL A 155 19.77 -26.52 7.47
CA VAL A 155 20.37 -27.22 6.31
C VAL A 155 21.80 -26.71 6.07
N VAL A 156 22.04 -25.42 6.28
CA VAL A 156 23.36 -24.79 6.03
C VAL A 156 24.34 -25.01 7.20
N SER A 157 23.84 -25.22 8.41
CA SER A 157 24.68 -25.42 9.62
C SER A 157 25.02 -26.89 9.92
N ASN A 158 24.60 -27.82 9.07
CA ASN A 158 25.01 -29.24 9.07
C ASN A 158 26.03 -29.48 7.95
#